data_AF-A0A1V0UTK3-F1
#
_entry.id   AF-A0A1V0UTK3-F1
#
_cell.length_a   1.000
_cell.length_b   1.000
_cell.length_c   1.000
_cell.angle_alpha   90.00
_cell.angle_beta   90.00
_cell.angle_gamma   90.00
#
_symmetry.space_group_name_H-M   'P 1'
#
loop_
_entity.id
_entity.type
_entity.pdbx_description
1 polymer ?
#
loop_
_entity_poly.entity_id
_entity_poly.type
_entity_poly.pdbx_seq_one_letter_code
_entity_poly.pdbx_strand_id
1 'polypeptide(L)'
;MMNMKQVSEHQAKWDQINKRFKSEKWIQKNVVLGLFIASGCIFFLSFLLGALFSRNFSVNIDHTLTLSRDPFYYIIHNLQSSLYMIGGLFSFSFTTLWALFINGYYLGVTFTGIGELYSFSTAAGSIAAHGVFEIPAILLASATGLYPWYFIYCFLKNKKIRYKEHLKNSISMLVLSVVLFILAGIIEAKISPLFVQ
;
A
#
# COMPACT_ATOMS: atom_id res chain seq x y z
N MET A 1 -33.64 -36.27 -27.33
CA MET A 1 -32.90 -36.73 -26.12
C MET A 1 -31.41 -36.68 -26.44
N MET A 2 -30.61 -35.90 -25.71
CA MET A 2 -29.14 -35.94 -25.87
C MET A 2 -28.64 -37.34 -25.51
N ASN A 3 -27.75 -37.89 -26.34
CA ASN A 3 -27.09 -39.17 -26.04
C ASN A 3 -26.18 -39.00 -24.80
N MET A 4 -26.13 -39.99 -23.90
CA MET A 4 -25.30 -39.97 -22.69
C MET A 4 -23.83 -39.58 -22.95
N LYS A 5 -23.26 -39.93 -24.11
CA LYS A 5 -21.92 -39.47 -24.51
C LYS A 5 -21.83 -37.93 -24.61
N GLN A 6 -22.80 -37.29 -25.26
CA GLN A 6 -22.84 -35.83 -25.41
C GLN A 6 -23.03 -35.13 -24.07
N VAL A 7 -23.80 -35.71 -23.14
CA VAL A 7 -23.95 -35.19 -21.78
C VAL A 7 -22.62 -35.25 -21.03
N SER A 8 -21.89 -36.36 -21.13
CA SER A 8 -20.58 -36.53 -20.47
C SER A 8 -19.50 -35.58 -21.02
N GLU A 9 -19.47 -35.36 -22.34
CA GLU A 9 -18.52 -34.44 -22.98
C GLU A 9 -18.81 -32.98 -22.63
N HIS A 10 -20.09 -32.61 -22.58
CA HIS A 10 -20.51 -31.29 -22.15
C HIS A 10 -20.11 -31.04 -20.69
N GLN A 11 -20.30 -32.01 -19.81
CA GLN A 11 -19.94 -31.90 -18.40
C GLN A 11 -18.42 -31.80 -18.20
N ALA A 12 -17.64 -32.62 -18.90
CA ALA A 12 -16.18 -32.53 -18.90
C ALA A 12 -15.66 -31.16 -19.36
N LYS A 13 -16.30 -30.57 -20.38
CA LYS A 13 -15.98 -29.21 -20.86
C LYS A 13 -16.26 -28.15 -19.78
N TRP A 14 -17.40 -28.23 -19.10
CA TRP A 14 -17.74 -27.32 -18.00
C TRP A 14 -16.78 -27.44 -16.81
N ASP A 15 -16.40 -28.65 -16.45
CA ASP A 15 -15.42 -28.89 -15.37
C ASP A 15 -14.05 -28.32 -15.73
N GLN A 16 -13.62 -28.45 -16.98
CA GLN A 16 -12.37 -27.88 -17.47
C GLN A 16 -12.39 -26.34 -17.43
N ILE A 17 -13.51 -25.72 -17.83
CA ILE A 17 -13.71 -24.27 -17.75
C ILE A 17 -13.66 -23.80 -16.29
N ASN A 18 -14.37 -24.48 -15.38
CA ASN A 18 -14.38 -24.14 -13.97
C ASN A 18 -13.00 -24.27 -13.33
N LYS A 19 -12.28 -25.35 -13.63
CA LYS A 19 -10.92 -25.58 -13.13
C LYS A 19 -9.95 -24.49 -13.61
N ARG A 20 -10.04 -24.11 -14.89
CA ARG A 20 -9.27 -23.00 -15.45
C ARG A 20 -9.61 -21.67 -14.78
N PHE A 21 -10.88 -21.35 -14.63
CA PHE A 21 -11.33 -20.11 -14.00
C PHE A 21 -10.88 -20.00 -12.53
N LYS A 22 -10.96 -21.11 -11.78
CA LYS A 22 -10.49 -21.18 -10.39
C LYS A 22 -8.97 -20.98 -10.29
N SER A 23 -8.21 -21.62 -11.17
CA SER A 23 -6.74 -21.45 -11.27
C SER A 23 -6.37 -20.00 -11.58
N GLU A 24 -7.08 -19.37 -12.53
CA GLU A 24 -6.85 -17.99 -12.93
C GLU A 24 -7.09 -16.99 -11.79
N LYS A 25 -8.18 -17.15 -11.04
CA LYS A 25 -8.45 -16.33 -9.84
C LYS A 25 -7.37 -16.50 -8.76
N TRP A 26 -6.88 -17.72 -8.57
CA TRP A 26 -5.83 -18.01 -7.58
C TRP A 26 -4.51 -17.32 -7.94
N ILE A 27 -4.08 -17.41 -9.20
CA ILE A 27 -2.86 -16.73 -9.68
C ILE A 27 -2.97 -15.22 -9.47
N GLN A 28 -4.12 -14.62 -9.79
CA GLN A 28 -4.34 -13.18 -9.61
C GLN A 28 -4.25 -12.76 -8.14
N LYS A 29 -4.86 -13.52 -7.24
CA LYS A 29 -4.78 -13.28 -5.80
C LYS A 29 -3.33 -13.31 -5.32
N ASN A 30 -2.53 -14.26 -5.80
CA ASN A 30 -1.11 -14.36 -5.41
C ASN A 30 -0.27 -13.19 -5.93
N VAL A 31 -0.56 -12.67 -7.12
CA VAL A 31 0.14 -11.49 -7.65
C VAL A 31 -0.16 -10.26 -6.80
N VAL A 32 -1.44 -10.00 -6.53
CA VAL A 32 -1.87 -8.87 -5.68
C VAL A 32 -1.25 -8.98 -4.29
N LEU A 33 -1.32 -10.16 -3.68
CA LEU A 33 -0.72 -10.42 -2.38
C LEU A 33 0.80 -10.23 -2.40
N GLY A 34 1.48 -10.73 -3.44
CA GLY A 34 2.92 -10.57 -3.60
C GLY A 34 3.36 -9.12 -3.72
N LEU A 35 2.63 -8.30 -4.49
CA LEU A 35 2.89 -6.87 -4.62
C LEU A 35 2.64 -6.12 -3.31
N PHE A 36 1.55 -6.47 -2.60
CA PHE A 36 1.26 -5.90 -1.28
C PHE A 36 2.35 -6.22 -0.25
N ILE A 37 2.81 -7.48 -0.20
CA ILE A 37 3.90 -7.91 0.68
C ILE A 37 5.20 -7.18 0.30
N ALA A 38 5.51 -7.06 -1.00
CA ALA A 38 6.69 -6.33 -1.46
C ALA A 38 6.67 -4.86 -1.00
N SER A 39 5.54 -4.16 -1.16
CA SER A 39 5.35 -2.82 -0.63
C SER A 39 5.61 -2.78 0.89
N GLY A 40 5.06 -3.75 1.63
CA GLY A 40 5.23 -3.85 3.09
C GLY A 40 6.69 -4.02 3.51
N CYS A 41 7.44 -4.89 2.84
CA CYS A 41 8.86 -5.10 3.10
C CYS A 41 9.69 -3.83 2.84
N ILE A 42 9.43 -3.13 1.74
CA ILE A 42 10.14 -1.89 1.38
C ILE A 42 9.83 -0.79 2.40
N PHE A 43 8.54 -0.61 2.73
CA PHE A 43 8.10 0.37 3.73
C PHE A 43 8.75 0.10 5.08
N PHE A 44 8.70 -1.14 5.56
CA PHE A 44 9.28 -1.53 6.85
C PHE A 44 10.79 -1.36 6.88
N LEU A 45 11.51 -1.75 5.82
CA LEU A 45 12.95 -1.51 5.72
C LEU A 45 13.25 -0.01 5.80
N SER A 46 12.45 0.81 5.13
CA SER A 46 12.63 2.27 5.10
C SER A 46 12.32 2.90 6.45
N PHE A 47 11.31 2.40 7.17
CA PHE A 47 11.03 2.74 8.57
C PHE A 47 12.21 2.41 9.49
N LEU A 48 12.80 1.21 9.37
CA LEU A 48 13.99 0.86 10.16
C LEU A 48 15.17 1.78 9.85
N LEU A 49 15.41 2.10 8.57
CA LEU A 49 16.45 3.05 8.19
C LEU A 49 16.18 4.44 8.78
N GLY A 50 14.94 4.93 8.70
CA GLY A 50 14.52 6.19 9.32
C GLY A 50 14.78 6.22 10.82
N ALA A 51 14.36 5.17 11.53
CA ALA A 51 14.54 5.06 12.97
C ALA A 51 16.03 5.01 13.37
N LEU A 52 16.88 4.30 12.61
CA LEU A 52 18.32 4.19 12.84
C LEU A 52 19.07 5.50 12.54
N PHE A 53 18.72 6.18 11.46
CA PHE A 53 19.39 7.41 11.03
C PHE A 53 18.77 8.69 11.58
N SER A 54 17.72 8.58 12.40
CA SER A 54 17.01 9.72 13.00
C SER A 54 17.92 10.69 13.74
N ARG A 55 19.04 10.23 14.32
CA ARG A 55 19.99 11.11 15.04
C ARG A 55 20.89 11.93 14.13
N ASN A 56 21.13 11.46 12.91
CA ASN A 56 21.95 12.18 11.92
C ASN A 56 21.14 13.26 11.21
N PHE A 57 19.82 13.13 11.21
CA PHE A 57 18.92 14.20 10.84
C PHE A 57 18.60 14.93 12.13
N SER A 58 19.31 16.02 12.40
CA SER A 58 18.89 17.00 13.40
C SER A 58 17.54 17.57 12.97
N VAL A 59 16.47 16.80 13.17
CA VAL A 59 15.11 17.31 13.04
C VAL A 59 15.03 18.33 14.16
N ASN A 60 15.22 19.59 13.81
CA ASN A 60 14.66 20.68 14.59
C ASN A 60 13.18 20.38 14.61
N ILE A 61 12.75 19.63 15.63
CA ILE A 61 11.35 19.60 16.01
C ILE A 61 11.13 21.01 16.49
N ASP A 62 10.76 21.87 15.55
CA ASP A 62 10.31 23.20 15.86
C ASP A 62 9.21 22.98 16.91
N HIS A 63 9.42 23.48 18.13
CA HIS A 63 8.49 23.27 19.24
C HIS A 63 7.10 23.88 18.94
N THR A 64 6.97 24.54 17.79
CA THR A 64 5.74 24.98 17.15
C THR A 64 5.26 24.01 16.06
N LEU A 65 5.29 22.69 16.31
CA LEU A 65 4.55 21.70 15.49
C LEU A 65 3.08 22.12 15.43
N THR A 66 2.73 22.86 14.38
CA THR A 66 1.37 23.31 14.09
C THR A 66 0.61 22.11 13.55
N LEU A 67 0.24 21.21 14.46
CA LEU A 67 -0.67 20.11 14.17
C LEU A 67 -1.97 20.72 13.65
N SER A 68 -2.27 20.46 12.38
CA SER A 68 -3.53 20.88 11.80
C SER A 68 -4.65 20.17 12.55
N ARG A 69 -5.71 20.91 12.91
CA ARG A 69 -6.96 20.29 13.39
C ARG A 69 -7.94 20.04 12.24
N ASP A 70 -7.57 20.38 11.02
CA ASP A 70 -8.37 20.18 9.83
C ASP A 70 -8.06 18.81 9.18
N PRO A 71 -9.02 17.87 9.18
CA PRO A 71 -8.87 16.58 8.49
C PRO A 71 -8.50 16.71 7.01
N PHE A 72 -8.98 17.76 6.32
CA PHE A 72 -8.72 17.91 4.89
C PHE A 72 -7.24 18.09 4.58
N TYR A 73 -6.49 18.73 5.47
CA TYR A 73 -5.04 18.88 5.35
C TYR A 73 -4.35 17.50 5.18
N TYR A 74 -4.62 16.58 6.10
CA TYR A 74 -4.03 15.25 6.10
C TYR A 74 -4.55 14.38 4.96
N ILE A 75 -5.86 14.46 4.66
CA ILE A 75 -6.45 13.71 3.56
C ILE A 75 -5.81 14.12 2.22
N ILE A 76 -5.67 15.42 1.96
CA ILE A 76 -5.06 15.92 0.72
C ILE A 76 -3.59 15.54 0.65
N HIS A 77 -2.84 15.66 1.75
CA HIS A 77 -1.44 15.24 1.82
C HIS A 77 -1.29 13.75 1.47
N ASN A 78 -2.10 12.89 2.07
CA ASN A 78 -2.06 11.45 1.85
C ASN A 78 -2.53 11.06 0.43
N LEU A 79 -3.54 11.75 -0.11
CA LEU A 79 -3.96 11.58 -1.51
C LEU A 79 -2.87 12.02 -2.49
N GLN A 80 -2.17 13.14 -2.24
CA GLN A 80 -1.03 13.57 -3.04
C GLN A 80 0.10 12.54 -3.01
N SER A 81 0.44 12.03 -1.82
CA SER A 81 1.39 10.91 -1.65
C SER A 81 1.00 9.70 -2.51
N SER A 82 -0.30 9.36 -2.52
CA SER A 82 -0.82 8.26 -3.34
C SER A 82 -0.68 8.49 -4.86
N LEU A 83 -0.76 9.74 -5.33
CA LEU A 83 -0.55 10.07 -6.75
C LEU A 83 0.90 9.80 -7.17
N TYR A 84 1.88 10.10 -6.32
CA TYR A 84 3.29 9.74 -6.58
C TYR A 84 3.48 8.22 -6.66
N MET A 85 2.77 7.45 -5.82
CA MET A 85 2.79 5.98 -5.86
C MET A 85 2.17 5.46 -7.17
N ILE A 86 1.04 6.01 -7.61
CA ILE A 86 0.42 5.64 -8.89
C ILE A 86 1.33 5.99 -10.07
N GLY A 87 2.08 7.09 -9.98
CA GLY A 87 3.08 7.50 -10.98
C GLY A 87 4.05 6.39 -11.36
N GLY A 88 4.27 5.40 -10.48
CA GLY A 88 5.15 4.28 -10.74
C GLY A 88 4.72 3.43 -11.93
N LEU A 89 3.43 3.39 -12.26
CA LEU A 89 2.93 2.73 -13.47
C LEU A 89 3.63 3.26 -14.74
N PHE A 90 3.99 4.54 -14.76
CA PHE A 90 4.64 5.20 -15.88
C PHE A 90 6.16 5.30 -15.75
N SER A 91 6.68 5.18 -14.52
CA SER A 91 8.11 5.36 -14.22
C SER A 91 8.84 4.05 -13.92
N PHE A 92 8.36 2.91 -14.43
CA PHE A 92 8.90 1.57 -14.08
C PHE A 92 9.00 1.33 -12.55
N SER A 93 7.99 1.79 -11.82
CA SER A 93 7.86 1.76 -10.36
C SER A 93 8.82 2.67 -9.58
N PHE A 94 9.67 3.45 -10.24
CA PHE A 94 10.64 4.32 -9.57
C PHE A 94 9.98 5.29 -8.58
N THR A 95 8.94 6.02 -8.98
CA THR A 95 8.26 6.96 -8.06
C THR A 95 7.54 6.23 -6.91
N THR A 96 7.05 5.02 -7.13
CA THR A 96 6.50 4.16 -6.06
C THR A 96 7.55 3.79 -5.04
N LEU A 97 8.72 3.34 -5.49
CA LEU A 97 9.83 2.97 -4.62
C LEU A 97 10.30 4.17 -3.81
N TRP A 98 10.42 5.33 -4.46
CA TRP A 98 10.75 6.59 -3.79
C TRP A 98 9.69 6.99 -2.76
N ALA A 99 8.40 6.95 -3.12
CA ALA A 99 7.31 7.28 -2.21
C ALA A 99 7.26 6.32 -1.01
N LEU A 100 7.37 5.01 -1.23
CA LEU A 100 7.46 4.01 -0.14
C LEU A 100 8.65 4.29 0.78
N PHE A 101 9.81 4.60 0.20
CA PHE A 101 11.00 4.94 0.97
C PHE A 101 10.76 6.16 1.85
N ILE A 102 10.31 7.27 1.26
CA ILE A 102 10.08 8.52 1.97
C ILE A 102 9.02 8.38 3.06
N ASN A 103 7.86 7.76 2.77
CA ASN A 103 6.80 7.59 3.77
C ASN A 103 7.26 6.68 4.94
N GLY A 104 7.92 5.56 4.64
CA GLY A 104 8.46 4.68 5.69
C GLY A 104 9.56 5.37 6.50
N TYR A 105 10.50 6.01 5.82
CA TYR A 105 11.64 6.71 6.42
C TYR A 105 11.20 7.82 7.38
N TYR A 106 10.33 8.74 6.94
CA TYR A 106 9.84 9.81 7.81
C TYR A 106 9.03 9.28 8.99
N LEU A 107 8.24 8.22 8.80
CA LEU A 107 7.54 7.60 9.94
C LEU A 107 8.53 7.04 10.97
N GLY A 108 9.64 6.45 10.53
CA GLY A 108 10.73 5.98 11.40
C GLY A 108 11.43 7.11 12.16
N VAL A 109 11.74 8.21 11.47
CA VAL A 109 12.31 9.42 12.08
C VAL A 109 11.35 10.01 13.11
N THR A 110 10.07 10.16 12.77
CA THR A 110 9.04 10.68 13.69
C THR A 110 8.84 9.77 14.90
N PHE A 111 8.83 8.45 14.71
CA PHE A 111 8.73 7.48 15.80
C PHE A 111 9.88 7.64 16.81
N THR A 112 11.12 7.72 16.32
CA THR A 112 12.29 7.92 17.20
C THR A 112 12.26 9.31 17.85
N GLY A 113 11.92 10.36 17.10
CA GLY A 113 11.85 11.72 17.63
C GLY A 113 10.82 11.89 18.76
N ILE A 114 9.60 11.38 18.58
CA ILE A 114 8.58 11.37 19.66
C ILE A 114 9.01 10.44 20.80
N GLY A 115 9.66 9.32 20.47
CA GLY A 115 10.16 8.35 21.44
C GLY A 115 11.21 8.93 22.39
N GLU A 116 12.15 9.70 21.85
CA GLU A 116 13.21 10.39 22.61
C GLU A 116 12.69 11.63 23.35
N LEU A 117 11.71 12.36 22.80
CA LEU A 117 11.14 13.56 23.43
C LEU A 117 10.13 13.27 24.55
N TYR A 118 9.29 12.24 24.38
CA TYR A 118 8.23 11.88 25.32
C TYR A 118 8.41 10.46 25.87
N SER A 119 8.09 9.45 25.04
CA SER A 119 8.30 8.03 25.31
C SER A 119 7.99 7.21 24.06
N PHE A 120 8.61 6.04 23.91
CA PHE A 120 8.29 5.13 22.80
C PHE A 120 6.85 4.60 22.84
N SER A 121 6.23 4.52 24.03
CA SER A 121 4.80 4.22 24.16
C SER A 121 3.92 5.33 23.58
N THR A 122 4.28 6.59 23.82
CA THR A 122 3.59 7.76 23.25
C THR A 122 3.74 7.78 21.73
N ALA A 123 4.94 7.53 21.23
CA ALA A 123 5.20 7.44 19.79
C ALA A 123 4.37 6.32 19.14
N ALA A 124 4.35 5.13 19.75
CA ALA A 124 3.54 4.01 19.27
C ALA A 124 2.05 4.34 19.29
N GLY A 125 1.52 4.96 20.36
CA GLY A 125 0.12 5.35 20.47
C GLY A 125 -0.30 6.40 19.43
N SER A 126 0.52 7.44 19.24
CA SER A 126 0.28 8.50 18.27
C SER A 126 0.25 7.97 16.83
N ILE A 127 1.23 7.12 16.47
CA ILE A 127 1.25 6.45 15.16
C ILE A 127 0.10 5.46 15.03
N ALA A 128 -0.19 4.64 16.03
CA ALA A 128 -1.23 3.62 15.96
C ALA A 128 -2.62 4.22 15.75
N ALA A 129 -2.88 5.43 16.27
CA ALA A 129 -4.17 6.11 16.12
C ALA A 129 -4.59 6.20 14.64
N HIS A 130 -3.72 6.69 13.76
CA HIS A 130 -4.02 6.89 12.33
C HIS A 130 -3.36 5.84 11.42
N GLY A 131 -2.19 5.33 11.81
CA GLY A 131 -1.37 4.39 11.05
C GLY A 131 -2.03 3.04 10.76
N VAL A 132 -3.02 2.62 11.56
CA VAL A 132 -3.81 1.40 11.27
C VAL A 132 -4.60 1.52 9.96
N PHE A 133 -4.92 2.75 9.53
CA PHE A 133 -5.57 3.02 8.25
C PHE A 133 -4.57 3.49 7.20
N GLU A 134 -3.65 4.38 7.56
CA GLU A 134 -2.71 4.98 6.63
C GLU A 134 -1.72 3.98 6.04
N ILE A 135 -1.11 3.13 6.88
CA ILE A 135 -0.10 2.17 6.42
C ILE A 135 -0.73 1.21 5.40
N PRO A 136 -1.87 0.54 5.67
CA PRO A 136 -2.52 -0.29 4.64
C PRO A 136 -2.90 0.50 3.37
N ALA A 137 -3.31 1.76 3.48
CA ALA A 137 -3.63 2.60 2.33
C ALA A 137 -2.40 2.83 1.43
N ILE A 138 -1.25 3.19 2.03
CA ILE A 138 0.04 3.35 1.35
C ILE A 138 0.44 2.06 0.65
N LEU A 139 0.33 0.91 1.34
CA LEU A 139 0.73 -0.38 0.79
C LEU A 139 -0.15 -0.79 -0.42
N LEU A 140 -1.45 -0.53 -0.37
CA LEU A 140 -2.39 -0.79 -1.47
C LEU A 140 -2.13 0.12 -2.68
N ALA A 141 -1.95 1.42 -2.45
CA ALA A 141 -1.61 2.38 -3.51
C ALA A 141 -0.27 2.01 -4.17
N SER A 142 0.72 1.65 -3.35
CA SER A 142 2.04 1.24 -3.83
C SER A 142 2.02 -0.10 -4.55
N ALA A 143 1.22 -1.08 -4.10
CA ALA A 143 1.08 -2.37 -4.79
C ALA A 143 0.60 -2.16 -6.24
N THR A 144 -0.26 -1.15 -6.47
CA THR A 144 -0.66 -0.73 -7.82
C THR A 144 0.54 -0.17 -8.60
N GLY A 145 1.30 0.74 -8.02
CA GLY A 145 2.49 1.34 -8.63
C GLY A 145 3.66 0.38 -8.89
N LEU A 146 3.65 -0.82 -8.30
CA LEU A 146 4.69 -1.87 -8.49
C LEU A 146 4.37 -2.86 -9.63
N TYR A 147 3.19 -2.79 -10.25
CA TYR A 147 2.82 -3.66 -11.38
C TYR A 147 3.85 -3.73 -12.53
N PRO A 148 4.57 -2.66 -12.91
CA PRO A 148 5.58 -2.73 -13.96
C PRO A 148 6.64 -3.82 -13.72
N TRP A 149 7.07 -4.04 -12.48
CA TRP A 149 8.01 -5.13 -12.16
C TRP A 149 7.41 -6.53 -12.40
N TYR A 150 6.13 -6.70 -12.11
CA TYR A 150 5.42 -7.95 -12.44
C TYR A 150 5.30 -8.15 -13.96
N PHE A 151 5.08 -7.08 -14.72
CA PHE A 151 5.04 -7.16 -16.19
C PHE A 151 6.41 -7.50 -16.78
N ILE A 152 7.50 -6.92 -16.25
CA ILE A 152 8.87 -7.28 -16.61
C ILE A 152 9.12 -8.76 -16.32
N TYR A 153 8.73 -9.25 -15.13
CA TYR A 153 8.85 -10.67 -14.78
C TYR A 153 8.10 -11.57 -15.77
N CYS A 154 6.86 -11.21 -16.14
CA CYS A 154 6.08 -11.99 -17.10
C CYS A 154 6.72 -11.99 -18.48
N PHE A 155 7.22 -10.85 -18.94
CA PHE A 155 7.95 -10.72 -20.20
C PHE A 155 9.19 -11.61 -20.23
N LEU A 156 10.04 -11.55 -19.20
CA LEU A 156 11.24 -12.38 -19.07
C LEU A 156 10.96 -13.88 -18.98
N LYS A 157 9.77 -14.27 -18.52
CA LYS A 157 9.34 -15.67 -18.40
C LYS A 157 8.40 -16.12 -19.52
N ASN A 158 8.22 -15.31 -20.58
CA ASN A 158 7.28 -15.57 -21.68
C ASN A 158 5.86 -15.94 -21.19
N LYS A 159 5.41 -15.33 -20.09
CA LYS A 159 4.08 -15.53 -19.51
C LYS A 159 3.10 -14.52 -20.10
N LYS A 160 1.88 -14.97 -20.39
CA LYS A 160 0.79 -14.10 -20.86
C LYS A 160 0.34 -13.15 -19.74
N ILE A 161 0.21 -11.87 -20.08
CA ILE A 161 -0.28 -10.83 -19.16
C ILE A 161 -1.77 -10.60 -19.39
N ARG A 162 -2.52 -10.47 -18.29
CA ARG A 162 -3.97 -10.27 -18.29
C ARG A 162 -4.32 -8.84 -17.87
N TYR A 163 -4.07 -7.90 -18.77
CA TYR A 163 -4.11 -6.46 -18.48
C TYR A 163 -5.45 -5.99 -17.87
N LYS A 164 -6.59 -6.47 -18.39
CA LYS A 164 -7.92 -6.06 -17.91
C LYS A 164 -8.14 -6.40 -16.44
N GLU A 165 -7.71 -7.60 -16.05
CA GLU A 165 -7.86 -8.09 -14.69
C GLU A 165 -6.90 -7.40 -13.72
N HIS A 166 -5.66 -7.13 -14.15
CA HIS A 166 -4.73 -6.32 -13.37
C HIS A 166 -5.25 -4.89 -13.18
N LEU A 167 -5.80 -4.26 -14.23
CA LEU A 167 -6.41 -2.93 -14.13
C LEU A 167 -7.58 -2.91 -13.15
N LYS A 168 -8.45 -3.93 -13.16
CA LYS A 168 -9.55 -4.05 -12.21
C LYS A 168 -9.05 -4.15 -10.77
N ASN A 169 -8.01 -4.95 -10.53
CA ASN A 169 -7.40 -5.08 -9.21
C ASN A 169 -6.75 -3.77 -8.76
N SER A 170 -6.03 -3.09 -9.65
CA SER A 170 -5.46 -1.76 -9.39
C SER A 170 -6.53 -0.76 -8.97
N ILE A 171 -7.62 -0.64 -9.73
CA ILE A 171 -8.74 0.25 -9.38
C ILE A 171 -9.33 -0.13 -8.01
N SER A 172 -9.53 -1.42 -7.74
CA SER A 172 -10.05 -1.86 -6.44
C SER A 172 -9.12 -1.51 -5.28
N MET A 173 -7.80 -1.66 -5.45
CA MET A 173 -6.82 -1.30 -4.43
C MET A 173 -6.77 0.20 -4.21
N LEU A 174 -6.84 1.00 -5.28
CA LEU A 174 -6.85 2.46 -5.20
C LEU A 174 -8.11 3.01 -4.54
N VAL A 175 -9.29 2.46 -4.87
CA VAL A 175 -10.53 2.86 -4.19
C VAL A 175 -10.45 2.55 -2.70
N LEU A 176 -9.94 1.36 -2.34
CA LEU A 176 -9.77 0.99 -0.94
C LEU A 176 -8.74 1.89 -0.24
N SER A 177 -7.61 2.22 -0.89
CA SER A 177 -6.62 3.13 -0.30
C SER A 177 -7.19 4.52 -0.06
N VAL A 178 -7.98 5.06 -0.99
CA VAL A 178 -8.63 6.37 -0.82
C VAL A 178 -9.57 6.37 0.40
N VAL A 179 -10.40 5.32 0.55
CA VAL A 179 -11.29 5.19 1.72
C VAL A 179 -10.48 5.17 3.02
N LEU A 180 -9.38 4.40 3.05
CA LEU A 180 -8.51 4.31 4.22
C LEU A 180 -7.78 5.63 4.52
N PHE A 181 -7.32 6.37 3.51
CA PHE A 181 -6.71 7.69 3.72
C PHE A 181 -7.69 8.72 4.29
N ILE A 182 -8.96 8.67 3.87
CA ILE A 182 -10.01 9.52 4.45
C ILE A 182 -10.17 9.21 5.94
N LEU A 183 -10.25 7.92 6.31
CA LEU A 183 -10.33 7.50 7.70
C LEU A 183 -9.08 7.93 8.50
N ALA A 184 -7.89 7.70 7.94
CA ALA A 184 -6.63 8.10 8.55
C ALA A 184 -6.59 9.60 8.86
N GLY A 185 -6.87 10.47 7.88
CA GLY A 185 -6.79 11.92 8.08
C GLY A 185 -7.81 12.48 9.07
N ILE A 186 -9.01 11.87 9.18
CA ILE A 186 -9.98 12.23 10.22
C ILE A 186 -9.45 11.88 11.61
N ILE A 187 -8.87 10.69 11.75
CA ILE A 187 -8.32 10.24 13.03
C ILE A 187 -7.06 11.04 13.39
N GLU A 188 -6.22 11.34 12.40
CA GLU A 188 -4.99 12.10 12.59
C GLU A 188 -5.28 13.52 13.06
N ALA A 189 -6.23 14.23 12.46
CA ALA A 189 -6.57 15.59 12.88
C ALA A 189 -7.20 15.67 14.28
N LYS A 190 -7.89 14.60 14.72
CA LYS A 190 -8.71 14.62 15.94
C LYS A 190 -8.10 13.91 17.14
N ILE A 191 -7.36 12.83 16.90
CA ILE A 191 -6.92 11.89 17.95
C ILE A 191 -5.40 11.93 18.12
N SER A 192 -4.62 11.92 17.03
CA SER A 192 -3.14 11.92 17.14
C SER A 192 -2.57 13.07 18.01
N PRO A 193 -3.10 14.31 17.94
CA PRO A 193 -2.63 15.41 18.80
C PRO A 193 -2.84 15.17 20.30
N LEU A 194 -3.77 14.31 20.72
CA LEU A 194 -4.03 14.05 22.14
C LEU A 194 -2.88 13.31 22.84
N PHE A 195 -1.97 12.69 22.08
CA PHE A 195 -0.82 11.96 22.62
C PHE A 195 0.41 12.83 22.82
N VAL A 196 0.50 13.95 22.09
CA VAL A 196 1.74 14.74 21.95
C VAL A 196 1.55 16.19 22.43
N GLN A 197 0.45 16.44 23.16
CA GLN A 197 0.11 17.69 23.84
C GLN A 197 0.45 17.61 25.33
#